data_AF-A0A532VIQ0-F1
#
_entry.id   AF-A0A532VIQ0-F1
#
_cell.length_a   1.000
_cell.length_b   1.000
_cell.length_c   1.000
_cell.angle_alpha   90.00
_cell.angle_beta   90.00
_cell.angle_gamma   90.00
#
_symmetry.space_group_name_H-M   'P 1'
#
loop_
_entity.id
_entity.type
_entity.pdbx_description
1 polymer ?
#
loop_
_entity_poly.entity_id
_entity_poly.type
_entity_poly.pdbx_seq_one_letter_code
_entity_poly.pdbx_strand_id
1 'polypeptide(L)'
;MLLSLTYLLSDKTMITAANTIGALSQIAKNKPEHRQEIFRAFLKIEKVKYYNKGDLSLECRNVAIGHVIKSFDKFGEEVFCREDVEAFLKRQMKNTRLKVGQLAEKLLGRTI
;
A
#
# COMPACT_ATOMS: atom_id res chain seq x y z
N MET A 1 -18.56 -6.05 -5.76
CA MET A 1 -18.17 -4.64 -5.50
C MET A 1 -16.71 -4.52 -5.06
N LEU A 2 -16.25 -5.22 -4.01
CA LEU A 2 -14.86 -5.12 -3.54
C LEU A 2 -13.82 -5.59 -4.58
N LEU A 3 -14.08 -6.70 -5.26
CA LEU A 3 -13.28 -7.20 -6.39
C LEU A 3 -13.06 -6.15 -7.50
N SER A 4 -14.09 -5.35 -7.80
CA SER A 4 -14.01 -4.30 -8.82
C SER A 4 -13.10 -3.15 -8.37
N LEU A 5 -13.06 -2.85 -7.07
CA LEU A 5 -12.20 -1.80 -6.51
C LEU A 5 -10.75 -2.27 -6.36
N THR A 6 -10.50 -3.50 -5.93
CA THR A 6 -9.13 -4.02 -5.83
C THR A 6 -8.46 -4.16 -7.20
N TYR A 7 -9.23 -4.37 -8.27
CA TYR A 7 -8.72 -4.35 -9.64
C TYR A 7 -8.09 -3.00 -10.04
N LEU A 8 -8.64 -1.87 -9.55
CA LEU A 8 -8.13 -0.53 -9.83
C LEU A 8 -6.75 -0.24 -9.20
N LEU A 9 -6.29 -1.10 -8.27
CA LEU A 9 -4.91 -1.05 -7.77
C LEU A 9 -3.88 -1.42 -8.84
N SER A 10 -4.29 -2.17 -9.87
CA SER A 10 -3.43 -2.58 -10.99
C SER A 10 -3.62 -1.69 -12.23
N ASP A 11 -4.31 -0.56 -12.09
CA ASP A 11 -4.48 0.40 -13.18
C ASP A 11 -3.12 0.92 -13.66
N LYS A 12 -3.00 1.22 -14.96
CA LYS A 12 -1.74 1.72 -15.53
C LYS A 12 -1.35 3.09 -14.96
N THR A 13 -2.32 3.85 -14.46
CA THR A 13 -2.11 5.18 -13.91
C THR A 13 -2.06 5.12 -12.38
N MET A 14 -0.92 5.51 -11.81
CA MET A 14 -0.71 5.51 -10.36
C MET A 14 -1.74 6.35 -9.59
N ILE A 15 -2.22 7.46 -10.17
CA ILE A 15 -3.22 8.32 -9.53
C ILE A 15 -4.51 7.55 -9.23
N THR A 16 -4.95 6.70 -10.16
CA THR A 16 -6.10 5.80 -9.97
C THR A 16 -5.87 4.87 -8.79
N ALA A 17 -4.70 4.22 -8.75
CA ALA A 17 -4.35 3.33 -7.64
C ALA A 17 -4.23 4.08 -6.30
N ALA A 18 -3.64 5.27 -6.26
CA ALA A 18 -3.50 6.08 -5.04
C ALA A 18 -4.85 6.46 -4.44
N ASN A 19 -5.80 6.91 -5.27
CA ASN A 19 -7.17 7.21 -4.84
C ASN A 19 -7.91 5.94 -4.39
N THR A 20 -7.72 4.84 -5.12
CA THR A 20 -8.29 3.54 -4.78
C THR A 20 -7.78 3.03 -3.43
N ILE A 21 -6.48 3.15 -3.15
CA ILE A 21 -5.89 2.81 -1.85
C ILE A 21 -6.55 3.62 -0.74
N GLY A 22 -6.76 4.93 -0.95
CA GLY A 22 -7.46 5.79 0.00
C GLY A 22 -8.89 5.30 0.29
N ALA A 23 -9.66 4.99 -0.75
CA ALA A 23 -11.03 4.49 -0.64
C ALA A 23 -11.08 3.12 0.05
N LEU A 24 -10.25 2.17 -0.39
CA LEU A 24 -10.15 0.84 0.21
C LEU A 24 -9.70 0.90 1.67
N SER A 25 -8.80 1.83 2.02
CA SER A 25 -8.41 2.07 3.42
C SER A 25 -9.61 2.50 4.28
N GLN A 26 -10.48 3.36 3.76
CA GLN A 26 -11.71 3.73 4.47
C GLN A 26 -12.70 2.58 4.57
N ILE A 27 -12.83 1.76 3.51
CA ILE A 27 -13.68 0.57 3.56
C ILE A 27 -13.16 -0.40 4.61
N ALA A 28 -11.88 -0.75 4.61
CA ALA A 28 -11.26 -1.64 5.59
C ALA A 28 -11.39 -1.12 7.05
N LYS A 29 -11.41 0.21 7.23
CA LYS A 29 -11.63 0.82 8.54
C LYS A 29 -13.07 0.63 9.03
N ASN A 30 -14.06 0.83 8.16
CA ASN A 30 -15.48 0.82 8.51
C ASN A 30 -16.17 -0.54 8.31
N LYS A 31 -15.55 -1.47 7.58
CA LYS A 31 -16.07 -2.81 7.23
C LYS A 31 -14.98 -3.87 7.46
N PRO A 32 -14.80 -4.33 8.72
CA PRO A 32 -13.74 -5.29 9.08
C PRO A 32 -13.75 -6.58 8.26
N GLU A 33 -14.92 -7.03 7.79
CA GLU A 33 -15.10 -8.22 6.96
C GLU A 33 -14.33 -8.16 5.63
N HIS A 34 -13.99 -6.96 5.15
CA HIS A 34 -13.24 -6.75 3.92
C HIS A 34 -11.74 -6.50 4.13
N ARG A 35 -11.32 -6.31 5.38
CA ARG A 35 -9.98 -5.84 5.73
C ARG A 35 -8.88 -6.79 5.28
N GLN A 36 -9.07 -8.09 5.53
CA GLN A 36 -8.08 -9.11 5.18
C GLN A 36 -7.82 -9.18 3.67
N GLU A 37 -8.89 -9.12 2.86
CA GLU A 37 -8.78 -9.08 1.40
C GLU A 37 -8.06 -7.81 0.93
N ILE A 38 -8.42 -6.65 1.49
CA ILE A 38 -7.83 -5.35 1.16
C ILE A 38 -6.34 -5.33 1.50
N PHE A 39 -5.93 -5.83 2.66
CA PHE A 39 -4.52 -5.84 3.06
C PHE A 39 -3.70 -6.74 2.14
N ARG A 40 -4.21 -7.92 1.78
CA ARG A 40 -3.57 -8.80 0.79
C ARG A 40 -3.42 -8.11 -0.57
N ALA A 41 -4.38 -7.28 -0.97
CA ALA A 41 -4.29 -6.50 -2.21
C ALA A 41 -3.25 -5.38 -2.10
N PHE A 42 -3.20 -4.66 -0.97
CA PHE A 42 -2.20 -3.62 -0.70
C PHE A 42 -0.76 -4.16 -0.73
N LEU A 43 -0.51 -5.33 -0.14
CA LEU A 43 0.83 -5.93 -0.13
C LEU A 43 1.35 -6.25 -1.54
N LYS A 44 0.46 -6.49 -2.51
CA LYS A 44 0.82 -6.77 -3.91
C LYS A 44 1.22 -5.51 -4.70
N ILE A 45 1.03 -4.31 -4.15
CA ILE A 45 1.29 -3.04 -4.85
C ILE A 45 2.74 -2.91 -5.32
N GLU A 46 3.69 -3.52 -4.61
CA GLU A 46 5.13 -3.52 -4.95
C GLU A 46 5.44 -4.23 -6.28
N LYS A 47 4.49 -5.01 -6.80
CA LYS A 47 4.60 -5.76 -8.06
C LYS A 47 3.86 -5.09 -9.23
N VAL A 48 3.09 -4.03 -8.98
CA VAL A 48 2.29 -3.36 -10.01
C VAL A 48 3.17 -2.50 -10.92
N LYS A 49 2.88 -2.52 -12.22
CA LYS A 49 3.53 -1.72 -13.26
C LYS A 49 2.70 -0.49 -13.56
N TYR A 50 3.20 0.69 -13.18
CA TYR A 50 2.60 1.98 -13.51
C TYR A 50 3.35 2.65 -14.64
N TYR A 51 2.64 3.51 -15.36
CA TYR A 51 3.16 4.21 -16.52
C TYR A 51 3.03 5.74 -16.33
N ASN A 52 4.03 6.47 -16.80
CA ASN A 52 4.01 7.92 -16.89
C ASN A 52 4.42 8.32 -18.31
N LYS A 53 3.56 9.07 -19.02
CA LYS A 53 3.78 9.45 -20.43
C LYS A 53 4.10 8.28 -21.36
N GLY A 54 3.54 7.09 -21.08
CA GLY A 54 3.74 5.88 -21.89
C GLY A 54 4.85 4.96 -21.41
N ASP A 55 5.75 5.43 -20.54
CA ASP A 55 6.90 4.66 -20.06
C ASP A 55 6.66 4.05 -18.68
N LEU A 56 7.24 2.87 -18.44
CA LEU A 56 7.21 2.22 -17.12
C LEU A 56 7.89 3.11 -16.09
N SER A 57 7.18 3.44 -15.01
CA SER A 57 7.67 4.35 -13.97
C SER A 57 7.80 3.64 -12.62
N LEU A 58 9.04 3.34 -12.24
CA LEU A 58 9.36 2.86 -10.88
C LEU A 58 9.00 3.90 -9.82
N GLU A 59 9.13 5.19 -10.16
CA GLU A 59 8.79 6.28 -9.26
C GLU A 59 7.29 6.33 -8.95
N CYS A 60 6.43 6.17 -9.96
CA CYS A 60 5.00 6.03 -9.74
C CYS A 60 4.68 4.83 -8.84
N ARG A 61 5.34 3.69 -9.02
CA ARG A 61 5.17 2.55 -8.11
C ARG A 61 5.55 2.89 -6.67
N ASN A 62 6.64 3.60 -6.47
CA ASN A 62 7.07 4.04 -5.14
C ASN A 62 6.07 5.01 -4.49
N VAL A 63 5.45 5.89 -5.28
CA VAL A 63 4.35 6.74 -4.78
C VAL A 63 3.18 5.89 -4.31
N ALA A 64 2.72 4.91 -5.10
CA ALA A 64 1.63 4.01 -4.70
C ALA A 64 1.96 3.21 -3.42
N ILE A 65 3.20 2.71 -3.30
CA ILE A 65 3.69 2.05 -2.08
C ILE A 65 3.57 3.00 -0.87
N GLY A 66 3.98 4.27 -1.04
CA GLY A 66 3.83 5.28 0.02
C GLY A 66 2.39 5.49 0.47
N HIS A 67 1.41 5.42 -0.44
CA HIS A 67 -0.01 5.46 -0.09
C HIS A 67 -0.47 4.24 0.70
N VAL A 68 0.04 3.04 0.38
CA VAL A 68 -0.22 1.83 1.16
C VAL A 68 0.33 1.94 2.58
N ILE A 69 1.59 2.33 2.75
CA ILE A 69 2.21 2.45 4.08
C ILE A 69 1.44 3.46 4.95
N LYS A 70 1.08 4.62 4.39
CA LYS A 70 0.23 5.61 5.09
C LYS A 70 -1.16 5.07 5.46
N SER A 71 -1.68 4.13 4.68
CA SER A 71 -2.97 3.51 4.97
C SER A 71 -2.86 2.50 6.10
N PHE A 72 -1.79 1.69 6.12
CA PHE A 72 -1.48 0.75 7.20
C PHE A 72 -1.33 1.44 8.56
N ASP A 73 -0.76 2.64 8.61
CA ASP A 73 -0.63 3.44 9.85
C ASP A 73 -1.95 3.75 10.57
N LYS A 74 -3.10 3.56 9.91
CA LYS A 74 -4.43 3.84 10.47
C LYS A 74 -5.04 2.68 11.27
N PHE A 75 -4.40 1.51 11.29
CA PHE A 75 -5.00 0.26 11.81
C PHE A 75 -4.36 -0.26 13.10
N GLY A 76 -3.30 0.38 13.61
CA GLY A 76 -2.71 0.04 14.90
C GLY A 76 -2.19 -1.40 15.00
N GLU A 77 -2.36 -2.01 16.18
CA GLU A 77 -1.84 -3.35 16.54
C GLU A 77 -2.21 -4.44 15.53
N GLU A 78 -3.40 -4.39 14.93
CA GLU A 78 -3.84 -5.38 13.96
C GLU A 78 -2.97 -5.45 12.70
N VAL A 79 -2.36 -4.34 12.32
CA VAL A 79 -1.37 -4.28 11.24
C VAL A 79 0.03 -4.54 11.78
N PHE A 80 0.32 -4.08 12.99
CA PHE A 80 1.65 -4.13 13.59
C PHE A 80 2.07 -5.53 14.04
N CYS A 81 1.13 -6.43 14.34
CA CYS A 81 1.43 -7.82 14.69
C CYS A 81 1.46 -8.76 13.47
N ARG A 82 1.31 -8.25 12.24
CA ARG A 82 1.26 -9.08 11.03
C ARG A 82 2.63 -9.23 10.39
N GLU A 83 3.11 -10.47 10.34
CA GLU A 83 4.37 -10.83 9.68
C GLU A 83 4.43 -10.40 8.19
N ASP A 84 3.30 -10.48 7.48
CA ASP A 84 3.25 -10.12 6.05
C ASP A 84 3.40 -8.61 5.80
N VAL A 85 2.85 -7.79 6.70
CA VAL A 85 3.05 -6.34 6.70
C VAL A 85 4.47 -6.01 7.13
N GLU A 86 4.98 -6.61 8.19
CA GLU A 86 6.35 -6.41 8.66
C GLU A 86 7.37 -6.70 7.55
N ALA A 87 7.22 -7.85 6.89
CA ALA A 87 8.07 -8.24 5.77
C ALA A 87 7.98 -7.25 4.60
N PHE A 88 6.78 -6.73 4.31
CA PHE A 88 6.59 -5.68 3.31
C PHE A 88 7.32 -4.40 3.70
N LEU A 89 7.15 -3.90 4.93
CA LEU A 89 7.81 -2.69 5.42
C LEU A 89 9.34 -2.81 5.39
N LYS A 90 9.89 -3.96 5.81
CA LYS A 90 11.34 -4.24 5.72
C LYS A 90 11.88 -4.11 4.29
N ARG A 91 11.14 -4.61 3.29
CA ARG A 91 11.51 -4.44 1.88
C ARG A 91 11.47 -2.97 1.44
N GLN A 92 10.54 -2.19 1.97
CA GLN A 92 10.36 -0.78 1.61
C GLN A 92 11.31 0.19 2.35
N MET A 93 12.03 -0.23 3.39
CA MET A 93 13.03 0.62 4.06
C MET A 93 14.10 1.13 3.08
N LYS A 94 14.53 0.28 2.13
CA LYS A 94 15.51 0.63 1.11
C LYS A 94 14.88 1.20 -0.17
N ASN A 95 13.66 1.72 -0.10
CA ASN A 95 12.97 2.28 -1.27
C ASN A 95 13.75 3.48 -1.83
N THR A 96 13.89 3.56 -3.15
CA THR A 96 14.66 4.65 -3.82
C THR A 96 14.04 6.03 -3.59
N ARG A 97 12.74 6.11 -3.29
CA ARG A 97 12.09 7.34 -2.83
C ARG A 97 12.26 7.46 -1.31
N LEU A 98 13.20 8.30 -0.87
CA LEU A 98 13.57 8.48 0.54
C LEU A 98 12.38 8.59 1.51
N LYS A 99 11.36 9.38 1.16
CA LYS A 99 10.15 9.56 1.99
C LYS A 99 9.38 8.26 2.24
N VAL A 100 9.44 7.30 1.31
CA VAL A 100 8.80 5.98 1.46
C VAL A 100 9.60 5.12 2.43
N GLY A 101 10.93 5.11 2.31
CA GLY A 101 11.81 4.42 3.26
C GLY A 101 11.61 4.91 4.70
N GLN A 102 11.61 6.23 4.89
CA GLN A 102 11.37 6.86 6.20
C GLN A 102 9.99 6.50 6.80
N LEU A 103 8.94 6.40 5.96
CA LEU A 103 7.63 5.97 6.42
C LEU A 103 7.63 4.49 6.82
N ALA A 104 8.32 3.63 6.06
CA ALA A 104 8.44 2.21 6.37
C ALA A 104 9.17 2.00 7.70
N GLU A 105 10.30 2.68 7.90
CA GLU A 105 11.08 2.64 9.16
C GLU A 105 10.25 3.11 10.35
N LYS A 106 9.55 4.25 10.21
CA LYS A 106 8.67 4.77 11.26
C LYS A 106 7.58 3.76 11.64
N LEU A 107 6.99 3.10 10.66
CA LEU A 107 5.89 2.16 10.90
C LEU A 107 6.41 0.84 11.52
N LEU A 108 7.58 0.37 11.10
CA LEU A 108 8.24 -0.80 11.67
C LEU A 108 8.69 -0.56 13.12
N GLY A 109 9.04 0.67 13.49
CA GLY A 109 9.26 1.03 14.90
C GLY A 109 8.01 0.89 15.79
N ARG A 110 6.84 0.60 15.21
CA ARG A 110 5.56 0.36 15.91
C ARG A 110 5.14 -1.12 15.90
N THR A 111 5.84 -1.99 15.16
CA THR A 111 5.60 -3.45 15.11
C THR A 111 6.27 -4.19 16.28
N ILE A 112 6.17 -3.64 17.51
CA ILE A 112 6.84 -4.15 18.72
C ILE A 112 5.80 -4.66 19.70
#